data_AF-A0A7X8AYS9-F1
#
_entry.id   AF-A0A7X8AYS9-F1
#
_cell.length_a   1.000
_cell.length_b   1.000
_cell.length_c   1.000
_cell.angle_alpha   90.00
_cell.angle_beta   90.00
_cell.angle_gamma   90.00
#
_symmetry.space_group_name_H-M   'P 1'
#
loop_
_entity.id
_entity.type
_entity.pdbx_description
1 polymer ?
#
loop_
_entity_poly.entity_id
_entity_poly.type
_entity_poly.pdbx_seq_one_letter_code
_entity_poly.pdbx_strand_id
1 'polypeptide(L)' 'AKLDEKQLDEYCRKHLAAFKVPRIYEFREELPKSVIGKVLKRQLVEEAIEQMKKEATS' A
#
# COMPACT_ATOMS: atom_id res chain seq x y z
N ALA A 1 -14.12 -5.74 13.85
CA ALA A 1 -14.26 -5.92 12.39
C ALA A 1 -12.86 -6.01 11.80
N LYS A 2 -12.56 -7.04 11.02
CA LYS A 2 -11.27 -7.22 10.36
C LYS A 2 -11.41 -6.72 8.92
N LEU A 3 -10.47 -5.92 8.45
CA LEU A 3 -10.44 -5.40 7.09
C LEU A 3 -9.59 -6.34 6.24
N ASP A 4 -10.17 -6.88 5.17
CA ASP A 4 -9.47 -7.79 4.25
C ASP A 4 -9.25 -7.15 2.87
N GLU A 5 -8.23 -7.60 2.14
CA GLU A 5 -7.86 -7.07 0.81
C GLU A 5 -9.04 -7.08 -0.17
N LYS A 6 -9.84 -8.15 -0.17
CA LYS A 6 -10.99 -8.30 -1.07
C LYS A 6 -12.03 -7.21 -0.86
N GLN A 7 -12.28 -6.84 0.39
CA GLN A 7 -13.25 -5.78 0.70
C GLN A 7 -12.75 -4.43 0.22
N LEU A 8 -11.44 -4.19 0.34
CA LEU A 8 -10.81 -2.95 -0.12
C LEU A 8 -10.77 -2.87 -1.65
N ASP A 9 -10.46 -3.97 -2.34
CA ASP A 9 -10.50 -4.06 -3.81
C ASP A 9 -11.92 -3.86 -4.35
N GLU A 10 -12.92 -4.53 -3.77
CA GLU A 10 -14.32 -4.35 -4.16
C GLU A 10 -14.78 -2.90 -3.95
N TYR A 11 -14.41 -2.28 -2.82
CA TYR A 11 -14.68 -0.88 -2.56
C TYR A 11 -14.01 0.03 -3.60
N CYS A 12 -12.72 -0.17 -3.87
CA CYS A 12 -11.97 0.60 -4.87
C CYS A 12 -12.58 0.46 -6.26
N ARG A 13 -12.95 -0.75 -6.70
CA ARG A 13 -13.57 -0.98 -8.02
C ARG A 13 -14.94 -0.34 -8.17
N LYS A 14 -15.72 -0.24 -7.09
CA LYS A 14 -17.03 0.44 -7.10
C LYS A 14 -16.92 1.96 -7.20
N HIS A 15 -15.85 2.56 -6.67
CA HIS A 15 -15.73 4.02 -6.53
C HIS A 15 -14.64 4.66 -7.41
N LEU A 16 -13.71 3.87 -7.95
CA LEU A 16 -12.60 4.34 -8.77
C LEU A 16 -12.71 3.80 -10.20
N ALA A 17 -12.22 4.57 -11.16
CA ALA A 17 -12.01 4.06 -12.52
C ALA A 17 -11.01 2.89 -12.49
N ALA A 18 -11.17 1.92 -13.39
CA ALA A 18 -10.40 0.67 -13.40
C ALA A 18 -8.87 0.85 -13.33
N PHE A 19 -8.33 1.92 -13.94
CA PHE A 19 -6.89 2.20 -13.94
C PHE A 19 -6.36 2.81 -12.62
N LYS A 20 -7.24 3.29 -11.74
CA LYS A 20 -6.89 3.84 -10.42
C LYS A 20 -7.01 2.82 -9.30
N VAL A 21 -7.49 1.61 -9.62
CA VAL A 21 -7.59 0.52 -8.64
C VAL A 21 -6.18 0.02 -8.32
N PRO A 22 -5.77 0.00 -7.04
CA PRO A 22 -4.48 -0.56 -6.62
C PRO A 22 -4.34 -2.02 -7.06
N ARG A 23 -3.11 -2.43 -7.41
CA ARG A 23 -2.81 -3.82 -7.79
C ARG A 23 -2.36 -4.68 -6.60
N ILE A 24 -1.82 -4.05 -5.58
CA ILE A 24 -1.24 -4.67 -4.40
C ILE A 24 -1.79 -3.94 -3.19
N TYR A 25 -2.20 -4.70 -2.18
CA TYR A 25 -2.66 -4.19 -0.90
C TYR A 25 -1.73 -4.72 0.19
N GLU A 26 -1.23 -3.83 1.04
CA GLU A 26 -0.34 -4.19 2.13
C GLU A 26 -0.87 -3.56 3.40
N PHE A 27 -1.12 -4.41 4.40
CA PHE A 27 -1.53 -3.96 5.73
C PHE A 27 -0.32 -3.85 6.62
N ARG A 28 -0.03 -2.63 7.08
CA ARG A 28 1.00 -2.35 8.08
C ARG A 28 0.34 -1.92 9.37
N GLU A 29 0.97 -2.26 10.49
CA GLU A 29 0.54 -1.78 11.81
C GLU A 29 0.79 -0.27 11.95
N GLU A 30 1.87 0.24 11.35
CA GLU A 30 2.19 1.66 11.34
C GLU A 30 2.74 2.14 9.99
N LEU A 31 2.58 3.45 9.75
CA LEU A 31 3.17 4.14 8.61
C LEU A 31 4.35 4.99 9.08
N PRO A 32 5.43 5.09 8.28
CA PRO A 32 6.56 5.93 8.62
C PRO A 32 6.10 7.39 8.66
N LYS A 33 6.36 8.04 9.78
CA LYS A 33 5.98 9.42 10.03
C LYS A 33 7.21 10.25 10.32
N SER A 34 7.16 11.53 9.94
CA SER A 34 8.16 12.50 10.36
C SER A 34 8.04 12.80 11.85
N VAL A 35 9.03 13.50 12.41
CA VAL A 35 9.05 13.95 13.81
C VAL A 35 7.79 14.78 14.17
N ILE A 36 7.17 15.43 13.18
CA ILE A 36 5.93 16.20 13.35
C ILE A 36 4.67 15.42 12.91
N GLY A 37 4.77 14.11 12.71
CA GLY A 37 3.64 13.20 12.45
C GLY A 37 3.17 13.09 10.99
N LYS A 38 3.86 13.71 10.02
CA LYS A 38 3.47 13.61 8.59
C LYS A 38 3.91 12.27 8.00
N VAL A 39 3.03 11.59 7.26
CA VAL A 39 3.39 10.33 6.58
C VAL A 39 4.48 10.58 5.52
N LEU A 40 5.56 9.81 5.61
CA LEU A 40 6.71 9.87 4.72
C LEU A 40 6.47 8.99 3.48
N LYS A 41 5.73 9.52 2.51
CA LYS A 41 5.39 8.81 1.26
C LYS A 41 6.63 8.32 0.49
N ARG A 42 7.73 9.09 0.49
CA ARG A 42 8.95 8.70 -0.24
C ARG A 42 9.52 7.39 0.32
N GLN A 43 9.63 7.30 1.64
CA GLN A 43 10.17 6.12 2.30
C GLN A 43 9.28 4.89 2.05
N LEU A 44 7.95 5.05 2.13
CA LEU A 44 7.00 3.99 1.77
C LEU A 44 7.22 3.44 0.36
N VAL A 45 7.47 4.33 -0.61
CA VAL A 45 7.73 3.94 -2.00
C VAL A 45 9.08 3.25 -2.14
N GLU A 46 10.12 3.76 -1.47
CA GLU A 46 11.46 3.15 -1.47
C GLU A 46 11.42 1.72 -0.90
N GLU A 47 10.77 1.54 0.25
CA GLU A 47 10.59 0.23 0.90
C GLU A 47 9.82 -0.76 0.00
N ALA A 48 8.74 -0.32 -0.63
CA ALA A 48 7.96 -1.16 -1.53
C ALA A 48 8.77 -1.59 -2.77
N ILE A 49 9.52 -0.66 -3.38
CA ILE A 49 10.38 -0.97 -4.53
C ILE A 49 11.48 -1.95 -4.13
N GLU A 50 12.09 -1.76 -2.96
CA GLU A 50 13.13 -2.67 -2.46
C GLU A 50 12.60 -4.07 -2.21
N GLN A 51 11.39 -4.17 -1.62
CA GLN A 51 10.73 -5.45 -1.40
C GLN A 51 10.46 -6.19 -2.72
N MET A 52 9.92 -5.49 -3.72
CA MET A 52 9.68 -6.06 -5.06
C MET A 52 10.98 -6.53 -5.73
N LYS A 53 12.11 -5.83 -5.52
CA LYS A 53 13.42 -6.24 -6.04
C LYS A 53 13.96 -7.49 -5.34
N LYS A 54 13.79 -7.59 -4.01
CA LYS A 54 14.21 -8.77 -3.23
C LYS A 54 13.47 -10.02 -3.69
N GLU A 55 12.15 -9.92 -3.86
CA GLU A 55 11.31 -11.02 -4.34
C GLU A 55 11.66 -11.46 -5.77
N ALA A 56 12.10 -10.55 -6.64
CA ALA A 56 12.51 -10.87 -8.00
C ALA A 56 13.92 -11.50 -8.12
N THR A 57 14.73 -11.42 -7.06
CA THR A 57 16.13 -11.92 -7.06
C THR A 57 16.27 -13.24 -6.28
N SER A 58 15.19 -13.75 -5.67
CA SER A 58 15.11 -15.08 -5.05
C SER A 58 14.40 -16.10 -5.92
#